data_AF-A0A2E4DA71-F1
#
_entry.id   AF-A0A2E4DA71-F1
#
_cell.length_a   1.000
_cell.length_b   1.000
_cell.length_c   1.000
_cell.angle_alpha   90.00
_cell.angle_beta   90.00
_cell.angle_gamma   90.00
#
_symmetry.space_group_name_H-M   'P 1'
#
loop_
_entity.id
_entity.type
_entity.pdbx_description
1 polymer ?
#
loop_
_entity_poly.entity_id
_entity_poly.type
_entity_poly.pdbx_seq_one_letter_code
_entity_poly.pdbx_strand_id
1 'polypeptide(L)'
;MQDLLKLNSLELFKQVTGKSTDEVILMMLNSTLFIHPEVVRETPVKFPNAVRESNEYHAGVKRRQKSIWMGEEVSVHDNSKARLAFGQYANLVMKGKHRNVPIGLHVTHIWERVFDPEFFTAGWNICLMPDFLKIYTEKQSGTDYIARCLKQAGFDLYFKSGVVAPNEYVVDPGIDLKARFPDWKPVFTENKTVFKDVA
;
A
#
# COMPACT_ATOMS: atom_id res chain seq x y z
N MET A 1 11.34 3.63 -34.83
CA MET A 1 10.52 4.10 -33.70
C MET A 1 9.54 2.97 -33.41
N GLN A 2 9.70 2.26 -32.28
CA GLN A 2 8.67 1.28 -31.88
C GLN A 2 7.35 2.02 -31.64
N ASP A 3 6.24 1.36 -31.97
CA ASP A 3 4.90 1.91 -31.81
C ASP A 3 4.60 2.06 -30.31
N LEU A 4 4.76 3.27 -29.79
CA LEU A 4 4.49 3.62 -28.39
C LEU A 4 3.07 3.25 -27.95
N LEU A 5 2.14 3.09 -28.89
CA LEU A 5 0.76 2.71 -28.62
C LEU A 5 0.60 1.24 -28.24
N LYS A 6 1.65 0.42 -28.37
CA LYS A 6 1.62 -1.03 -28.11
C LYS A 6 2.37 -1.46 -26.84
N LEU A 7 3.12 -0.56 -26.22
CA LEU A 7 3.91 -0.87 -25.03
C LEU A 7 3.07 -0.69 -23.76
N ASN A 8 3.19 -1.61 -22.81
CA ASN A 8 2.68 -1.35 -21.46
C ASN A 8 3.58 -0.34 -20.72
N SER A 9 3.09 0.21 -19.61
CA SER A 9 3.78 1.26 -18.86
C SER A 9 5.18 0.84 -18.39
N LEU A 10 5.36 -0.43 -18.01
CA LEU A 10 6.65 -0.96 -17.57
C LEU A 10 7.63 -1.10 -18.73
N GLU A 11 7.19 -1.61 -19.88
CA GLU A 11 8.02 -1.72 -21.08
C GLU A 11 8.50 -0.35 -21.53
N LEU A 12 7.59 0.64 -21.56
CA LEU A 12 7.94 2.02 -21.88
C LEU A 12 8.97 2.57 -20.88
N PHE A 13 8.75 2.38 -19.58
CA PHE A 13 9.68 2.82 -18.55
C PHE A 13 11.08 2.21 -18.74
N LYS A 14 11.15 0.90 -19.00
CA LYS A 14 12.41 0.20 -19.23
C LYS A 14 13.12 0.70 -20.49
N GLN A 15 12.38 0.98 -21.56
CA GLN A 15 12.96 1.55 -22.79
C GLN A 15 13.54 2.95 -22.59
N VAL A 16 12.82 3.81 -21.86
CA VAL A 16 13.25 5.20 -21.62
C VAL A 16 14.43 5.26 -20.65
N THR A 17 14.45 4.40 -19.63
CA THR A 17 15.44 4.46 -18.55
C THR A 17 16.61 3.50 -18.72
N GLY A 18 16.49 2.51 -19.59
CA GLY A 18 17.46 1.41 -19.71
C GLY A 18 17.45 0.42 -18.54
N LYS A 19 16.48 0.54 -17.61
CA LYS A 19 16.45 -0.28 -16.39
C LYS A 19 15.92 -1.69 -16.63
N SER A 20 16.52 -2.65 -15.94
CA SER A 20 16.01 -4.01 -15.82
C SER A 20 14.78 -4.08 -14.91
N THR A 21 14.05 -5.20 -14.96
CA THR A 21 12.89 -5.42 -14.08
C THR A 21 13.32 -5.44 -12.60
N ASP A 22 14.48 -6.02 -12.28
CA ASP A 22 15.00 -6.11 -10.92
C ASP A 22 15.37 -4.74 -10.36
N GLU A 23 15.93 -3.86 -11.19
CA GLU A 23 16.16 -2.47 -10.80
C GLU A 23 14.85 -1.73 -10.54
N VAL A 24 13.79 -1.97 -11.32
CA VAL A 24 12.47 -1.37 -11.06
C VAL A 24 11.88 -1.89 -9.76
N ILE A 25 11.99 -3.20 -9.49
CA ILE A 25 11.56 -3.79 -8.21
C ILE A 25 12.31 -3.16 -7.05
N LEU A 26 13.64 -3.04 -7.15
CA LEU A 26 14.46 -2.46 -6.10
C LEU A 26 14.15 -0.96 -5.91
N MET A 27 13.88 -0.22 -6.99
CA MET A 27 13.40 1.16 -6.90
C MET A 27 12.08 1.27 -6.15
N MET A 28 11.10 0.40 -6.46
CA MET A 28 9.83 0.33 -5.73
C MET A 28 10.06 0.02 -4.25
N LEU A 29 10.82 -1.03 -3.94
CA LEU A 29 11.07 -1.47 -2.57
C LEU A 29 11.82 -0.41 -1.74
N ASN A 30 12.82 0.26 -2.30
CA ASN A 30 13.56 1.35 -1.65
C ASN A 30 12.74 2.64 -1.50
N SER A 31 11.74 2.84 -2.35
CA SER A 31 10.88 4.02 -2.33
C SER A 31 9.55 3.79 -1.62
N THR A 32 9.38 2.66 -0.94
CA THR A 32 8.17 2.34 -0.19
C THR A 32 8.41 2.55 1.30
N LEU A 33 7.60 3.42 1.90
CA LEU A 33 7.53 3.63 3.34
C LEU A 33 6.39 2.78 3.92
N PHE A 34 6.77 1.80 4.74
CA PHE A 34 5.87 0.91 5.46
C PHE A 34 5.50 1.47 6.84
N ILE A 35 4.37 1.04 7.40
CA ILE A 35 4.04 1.37 8.78
C ILE A 35 4.86 0.48 9.71
N HIS A 36 5.40 1.04 10.79
CA HIS A 36 6.19 0.27 11.73
C HIS A 36 5.39 -0.92 12.31
N PRO A 37 5.93 -2.16 12.31
CA PRO A 37 5.19 -3.34 12.75
C PRO A 37 4.59 -3.25 14.15
N GLU A 38 5.29 -2.65 15.12
CA GLU A 38 4.75 -2.45 16.47
C GLU A 38 3.51 -1.54 16.50
N VAL A 39 3.46 -0.51 15.65
CA VAL A 39 2.28 0.36 15.53
C VAL A 39 1.09 -0.41 14.93
N VAL A 40 1.36 -1.31 13.98
CA VAL A 40 0.34 -2.20 13.40
C VAL A 40 -0.13 -3.22 14.44
N ARG A 41 0.75 -3.77 15.27
CA ARG A 41 0.40 -4.72 16.33
C ARG A 41 -0.61 -4.12 17.32
N GLU A 42 -0.40 -2.87 17.73
CA GLU A 42 -1.30 -2.14 18.64
C GLU A 42 -2.66 -1.81 18.00
N THR A 43 -2.66 -1.50 16.70
CA THR A 43 -3.87 -1.12 15.98
C THR A 43 -3.79 -1.66 14.56
N PRO A 44 -4.25 -2.89 14.29
CA PRO A 44 -4.12 -3.47 12.95
C PRO A 44 -4.93 -2.72 11.89
N VAL A 45 -6.09 -2.16 12.27
CA VAL A 45 -7.04 -1.43 11.41
C VAL A 45 -7.51 -0.16 12.10
N LYS A 46 -7.41 1.01 11.45
CA LYS A 46 -7.82 2.30 12.05
C LYS A 46 -9.32 2.60 11.94
N PHE A 47 -9.93 2.23 10.82
CA PHE A 47 -11.35 2.47 10.55
C PHE A 47 -12.00 1.17 10.09
N PRO A 48 -12.34 0.26 11.02
CA PRO A 48 -12.82 -1.10 10.72
C PRO A 48 -14.24 -1.14 10.13
N ASN A 49 -14.91 0.00 10.01
CA ASN A 49 -16.21 0.12 9.33
C ASN A 49 -16.11 0.87 8.00
N ALA A 50 -14.91 1.15 7.51
CA ALA A 50 -14.69 1.92 6.28
C ALA A 50 -14.32 0.98 5.13
N VAL A 51 -14.92 1.22 3.97
CA VAL A 51 -14.60 0.52 2.71
C VAL A 51 -14.40 1.54 1.60
N ARG A 52 -13.67 1.18 0.54
CA ARG A 52 -13.57 1.99 -0.67
C ARG A 52 -14.77 1.73 -1.58
N GLU A 53 -15.23 2.79 -2.23
CA GLU A 53 -16.20 2.69 -3.32
C GLU A 53 -15.75 1.66 -4.36
N SER A 54 -16.69 0.75 -4.70
CA SER A 54 -16.48 -0.33 -5.66
C SER A 54 -17.79 -0.68 -6.33
N ASN A 55 -17.82 -0.62 -7.66
CA ASN A 55 -19.01 -1.00 -8.44
C ASN A 55 -19.31 -2.50 -8.37
N GLU A 56 -18.30 -3.32 -8.08
CA GLU A 56 -18.43 -4.78 -7.97
C GLU A 56 -18.97 -5.18 -6.59
N TYR A 57 -18.44 -4.60 -5.52
CA TYR A 57 -18.72 -5.04 -4.14
C TYR A 57 -19.73 -4.16 -3.39
N HIS A 58 -19.91 -2.91 -3.80
CA HIS A 58 -20.85 -1.96 -3.22
C HIS A 58 -21.69 -1.29 -4.32
N ALA A 59 -22.25 -2.10 -5.21
CA ALA A 59 -22.96 -1.64 -6.41
C ALA A 59 -24.03 -0.60 -6.08
N GLY A 60 -23.97 0.56 -6.76
CA GLY A 60 -24.92 1.65 -6.58
C GLY A 60 -24.71 2.50 -5.31
N VAL A 61 -23.78 2.13 -4.43
CA VAL A 61 -23.49 2.86 -3.19
C VAL A 61 -22.33 3.84 -3.41
N LYS A 62 -22.60 5.13 -3.19
CA LYS A 62 -21.64 6.22 -3.39
C LYS A 62 -20.91 6.59 -2.10
N ARG A 63 -19.82 7.34 -2.24
CA ARG A 63 -19.10 7.96 -1.11
C ARG A 63 -20.03 8.59 -0.07
N ARG A 64 -19.76 8.31 1.21
CA ARG A 64 -20.49 8.71 2.44
C ARG A 64 -21.83 8.01 2.66
N GLN A 65 -22.20 7.05 1.84
CA GLN A 65 -23.35 6.18 2.07
C GLN A 65 -22.95 4.90 2.81
N LYS A 66 -23.97 4.16 3.26
CA LYS A 66 -23.81 2.87 3.93
C LYS A 66 -24.00 1.72 2.94
N SER A 67 -23.28 0.63 3.15
CA SER A 67 -23.40 -0.64 2.43
C SER A 67 -23.42 -1.78 3.45
N ILE A 68 -23.80 -2.98 3.02
CA ILE A 68 -23.74 -4.19 3.84
C ILE A 68 -22.57 -5.05 3.36
N TRP A 69 -21.65 -5.38 4.26
CA TRP A 69 -20.52 -6.25 4.02
C TRP A 69 -20.58 -7.45 4.96
N MET A 70 -20.76 -8.65 4.41
CA MET A 70 -20.87 -9.89 5.21
C MET A 70 -21.89 -9.81 6.36
N GLY A 71 -23.00 -9.08 6.16
CA GLY A 71 -24.06 -8.89 7.16
C GLY A 71 -23.89 -7.64 8.04
N GLU A 72 -22.74 -6.98 8.01
CA GLU A 72 -22.44 -5.81 8.83
C GLU A 72 -22.56 -4.50 8.04
N GLU A 73 -22.97 -3.42 8.71
CA GLU A 73 -23.05 -2.10 8.08
C GLU A 73 -21.66 -1.44 7.98
N VAL A 74 -21.26 -1.09 6.76
CA VAL A 74 -20.01 -0.37 6.48
C VAL A 74 -20.28 0.97 5.80
N SER A 75 -19.33 1.89 5.92
CA SER A 75 -19.39 3.23 5.35
C SER A 75 -18.45 3.33 4.15
N VAL A 76 -19.01 3.74 3.01
CA VAL A 76 -18.28 3.84 1.74
C VAL A 76 -17.51 5.16 1.67
N HIS A 77 -16.23 5.08 1.32
CA HIS A 77 -15.32 6.22 1.25
C HIS A 77 -14.51 6.23 -0.05
N ASP A 78 -13.88 7.37 -0.33
CA ASP A 78 -12.79 7.46 -1.31
C ASP A 78 -11.44 7.14 -0.62
N ASN A 79 -10.35 7.13 -1.39
CA ASN A 79 -8.98 6.93 -0.86
C ASN A 79 -8.56 7.97 0.19
N SER A 80 -9.34 9.01 0.40
CA SER A 80 -9.06 10.04 1.38
C SER A 80 -9.13 9.52 2.83
N LYS A 81 -9.88 8.42 3.08
CA LYS A 81 -9.91 7.73 4.38
C LYS A 81 -8.66 6.88 4.63
N ALA A 82 -8.18 6.12 3.64
CA ALA A 82 -6.90 5.41 3.72
C ALA A 82 -5.72 6.38 3.96
N ARG A 83 -5.73 7.56 3.32
CA ARG A 83 -4.76 8.63 3.61
C ARG A 83 -4.82 9.11 5.05
N LEU A 84 -6.02 9.26 5.62
CA LEU A 84 -6.17 9.63 7.03
C LEU A 84 -5.64 8.52 7.95
N ALA A 85 -5.92 7.25 7.65
CA ALA A 85 -5.42 6.12 8.40
C ALA A 85 -3.89 6.08 8.40
N PHE A 86 -3.26 6.19 7.23
CA PHE A 86 -1.80 6.26 7.11
C PHE A 86 -1.23 7.42 7.95
N GLY A 87 -1.82 8.61 7.85
CA GLY A 87 -1.39 9.76 8.66
C GLY A 87 -1.49 9.51 10.18
N GLN A 88 -2.52 8.80 10.63
CA GLN A 88 -2.67 8.43 12.06
C GLN A 88 -1.68 7.35 12.51
N TYR A 89 -1.28 6.44 11.62
CA TYR A 89 -0.22 5.47 11.93
C TYR A 89 1.16 6.12 11.97
N ALA A 90 1.44 6.97 10.99
CA ALA A 90 2.74 7.58 10.77
C ALA A 90 2.98 8.88 11.53
N ASN A 91 1.95 9.40 12.23
CA ASN A 91 1.93 10.76 12.77
C ASN A 91 2.23 11.84 11.71
N LEU A 92 1.59 11.73 10.55
CA LEU A 92 1.78 12.62 9.41
C LEU A 92 0.50 13.36 9.02
N VAL A 93 0.67 14.61 8.58
CA VAL A 93 -0.37 15.42 7.98
C VAL A 93 -0.39 15.17 6.47
N MET A 94 -1.34 14.37 6.02
CA MET A 94 -1.40 13.90 4.62
C MET A 94 -2.13 14.85 3.66
N LYS A 95 -2.79 15.91 4.15
CA LYS A 95 -3.66 16.79 3.36
C LYS A 95 -3.56 18.26 3.80
N GLY A 96 -3.97 19.16 2.91
CA GLY A 96 -4.10 20.59 3.19
C GLY A 96 -2.78 21.34 3.07
N LYS A 97 -2.81 22.64 3.42
CA LYS A 97 -1.64 23.54 3.35
C LYS A 97 -0.51 23.14 4.30
N HIS A 98 -0.83 22.39 5.37
CA HIS A 98 0.13 21.90 6.37
C HIS A 98 0.60 20.47 6.11
N ARG A 99 0.47 19.98 4.86
CA ARG A 99 0.94 18.64 4.50
C ARG A 99 2.46 18.57 4.74
N ASN A 100 2.90 17.55 5.48
CA ASN A 100 4.33 17.31 5.78
C ASN A 100 4.89 16.10 5.03
N VAL A 101 4.29 15.77 3.88
CA VAL A 101 4.71 14.70 2.98
C VAL A 101 4.92 15.29 1.58
N PRO A 102 6.03 14.99 0.88
CA PRO A 102 6.28 15.47 -0.47
C PRO A 102 5.12 15.26 -1.45
N ILE A 103 4.91 16.25 -2.33
CA ILE A 103 4.02 16.13 -3.48
C ILE A 103 4.57 15.00 -4.39
N GLY A 104 3.70 14.09 -4.84
CA GLY A 104 4.08 12.91 -5.61
C GLY A 104 4.17 11.61 -4.82
N LEU A 105 4.14 11.65 -3.48
CA LEU A 105 3.97 10.44 -2.64
C LEU A 105 2.49 10.17 -2.37
N HIS A 106 2.08 8.92 -2.59
CA HIS A 106 0.70 8.45 -2.60
C HIS A 106 0.54 7.22 -1.70
N VAL A 107 -0.61 7.17 -1.01
CA VAL A 107 -0.99 5.98 -0.24
C VAL A 107 -1.49 4.91 -1.20
N THR A 108 -0.88 3.74 -1.10
CA THR A 108 -1.12 2.56 -1.93
C THR A 108 -1.48 1.38 -1.04
N HIS A 109 -2.23 0.43 -1.60
CA HIS A 109 -2.60 -0.82 -0.93
C HIS A 109 -1.76 -1.98 -1.47
N ILE A 110 -1.17 -2.79 -0.59
CA ILE A 110 -0.33 -3.94 -0.95
C ILE A 110 -1.20 -5.08 -1.52
N TRP A 111 -2.36 -5.31 -0.90
CA TRP A 111 -3.43 -6.19 -1.36
C TRP A 111 -4.64 -5.34 -1.79
N GLU A 112 -5.11 -5.56 -3.01
CA GLU A 112 -6.16 -4.77 -3.68
C GLU A 112 -7.59 -5.01 -3.15
N ARG A 113 -7.74 -5.41 -1.89
CA ARG A 113 -9.03 -5.68 -1.24
C ARG A 113 -9.59 -4.44 -0.52
N VAL A 114 -9.46 -3.30 -1.13
CA VAL A 114 -9.88 -1.99 -0.60
C VAL A 114 -11.39 -1.85 -0.33
N PHE A 115 -12.20 -2.74 -0.88
CA PHE A 115 -13.64 -2.87 -0.62
C PHE A 115 -13.94 -3.65 0.68
N ASP A 116 -12.94 -4.31 1.24
CA ASP A 116 -13.04 -5.10 2.46
C ASP A 116 -12.61 -4.23 3.66
N PRO A 117 -13.45 -4.09 4.70
CA PRO A 117 -13.15 -3.24 5.84
C PRO A 117 -11.91 -3.67 6.62
N GLU A 118 -11.55 -4.95 6.59
CA GLU A 118 -10.34 -5.47 7.23
C GLU A 118 -9.06 -5.00 6.51
N PHE A 119 -9.17 -4.65 5.23
CA PHE A 119 -8.04 -4.33 4.36
C PHE A 119 -7.92 -2.83 4.08
N PHE A 120 -9.03 -2.11 3.95
CA PHE A 120 -9.02 -0.76 3.38
C PHE A 120 -8.16 0.23 4.18
N THR A 121 -8.17 0.10 5.50
CA THR A 121 -7.44 0.98 6.42
C THR A 121 -6.51 0.21 7.37
N ALA A 122 -6.20 -1.03 7.00
CA ALA A 122 -5.24 -1.88 7.68
C ALA A 122 -3.83 -1.31 7.57
N GLY A 123 -3.11 -1.20 8.68
CA GLY A 123 -1.73 -0.71 8.71
C GLY A 123 -0.77 -1.62 7.97
N TRP A 124 -1.03 -2.93 7.99
CA TRP A 124 -0.28 -3.91 7.22
C TRP A 124 -0.59 -3.87 5.71
N ASN A 125 -1.72 -3.28 5.30
CA ASN A 125 -2.12 -3.23 3.90
C ASN A 125 -1.78 -1.89 3.22
N ILE A 126 -1.52 -0.81 3.97
CA ILE A 126 -1.26 0.51 3.39
C ILE A 126 0.21 0.90 3.53
N CYS A 127 0.74 1.51 2.48
CA CYS A 127 2.09 2.06 2.44
C CYS A 127 2.10 3.38 1.67
N LEU A 128 3.20 4.12 1.77
CA LEU A 128 3.41 5.36 1.05
C LEU A 128 4.54 5.18 0.03
N MET A 129 4.29 5.51 -1.23
CA MET A 129 5.29 5.38 -2.31
C MET A 129 5.08 6.46 -3.39
N PRO A 130 6.06 6.68 -4.29
CA PRO A 130 5.87 7.54 -5.45
C PRO A 130 4.72 7.07 -6.35
N ASP A 131 3.88 8.01 -6.80
CA ASP A 131 2.69 7.72 -7.62
C ASP A 131 3.02 6.98 -8.93
N PHE A 132 4.17 7.29 -9.54
CA PHE A 132 4.61 6.63 -10.76
C PHE A 132 5.03 5.17 -10.56
N LEU A 133 5.31 4.73 -9.33
CA LEU A 133 5.60 3.33 -8.99
C LEU A 133 4.34 2.59 -8.55
N LYS A 134 3.38 3.32 -7.95
CA LYS A 134 2.07 2.78 -7.54
C LYS A 134 1.36 2.06 -8.68
N ILE A 135 1.48 2.53 -9.92
CA ILE A 135 0.84 1.88 -11.08
C ILE A 135 1.22 0.39 -11.19
N TYR A 136 2.44 0.01 -10.80
CA TYR A 136 2.91 -1.38 -10.88
C TYR A 136 2.39 -2.28 -9.75
N THR A 137 1.61 -1.71 -8.83
CA THR A 137 0.93 -2.47 -7.77
C THR A 137 -0.50 -2.78 -8.14
N GLU A 138 -1.02 -2.16 -9.21
CA GLU A 138 -2.40 -2.31 -9.66
C GLU A 138 -2.51 -3.44 -10.69
N LYS A 139 -3.52 -4.31 -10.57
CA LYS A 139 -3.79 -5.46 -11.44
C LYS A 139 -3.87 -5.10 -12.92
N GLN A 140 -4.30 -3.88 -13.24
CA GLN A 140 -4.43 -3.39 -14.61
C GLN A 140 -3.09 -3.12 -15.29
N SER A 141 -1.97 -3.10 -14.56
CA SER A 141 -0.65 -2.81 -15.11
C SER A 141 0.03 -4.01 -15.79
N GLY A 142 -0.48 -5.23 -15.60
CA GLY A 142 0.15 -6.44 -16.13
C GLY A 142 1.54 -6.72 -15.54
N THR A 143 1.89 -6.09 -14.40
CA THR A 143 3.19 -6.22 -13.74
C THR A 143 3.13 -7.10 -12.50
N ASP A 144 2.42 -8.23 -12.62
CA ASP A 144 2.11 -9.15 -11.52
C ASP A 144 3.32 -9.50 -10.66
N TYR A 145 4.50 -9.60 -11.28
CA TYR A 145 5.72 -9.93 -10.56
C TYR A 145 6.24 -8.81 -9.65
N ILE A 146 6.15 -7.54 -10.08
CA ILE A 146 6.52 -6.38 -9.26
C ILE A 146 5.58 -6.28 -8.06
N ALA A 147 4.27 -6.38 -8.30
CA ALA A 147 3.27 -6.42 -7.26
C ALA A 147 3.48 -7.58 -6.28
N ARG A 148 3.88 -8.77 -6.76
CA ARG A 148 4.23 -9.92 -5.90
C ARG A 148 5.43 -9.64 -5.00
N CYS A 149 6.45 -8.93 -5.46
CA CYS A 149 7.57 -8.53 -4.59
C CYS A 149 7.12 -7.57 -3.47
N LEU A 150 6.22 -6.63 -3.74
CA LEU A 150 5.66 -5.78 -2.70
C LEU A 150 4.80 -6.59 -1.70
N LYS A 151 3.98 -7.53 -2.19
CA LYS A 151 3.20 -8.44 -1.35
C LYS A 151 4.11 -9.31 -0.47
N GLN A 152 5.24 -9.78 -1.01
CA GLN A 152 6.21 -10.54 -0.25
C GLN A 152 6.81 -9.70 0.87
N ALA A 153 7.19 -8.45 0.57
CA ALA A 153 7.68 -7.52 1.59
C ALA A 153 6.64 -7.34 2.70
N GLY A 154 5.37 -7.09 2.36
CA GLY A 154 4.29 -7.01 3.36
C GLY A 154 4.10 -8.31 4.14
N PHE A 155 4.16 -9.46 3.48
CA PHE A 155 4.02 -10.78 4.11
C PHE A 155 5.12 -11.04 5.13
N ASP A 156 6.38 -10.84 4.73
CA ASP A 156 7.55 -11.00 5.60
C ASP A 156 7.49 -10.05 6.81
N LEU A 157 7.06 -8.79 6.58
CA LEU A 157 7.01 -7.76 7.60
C LEU A 157 5.93 -7.97 8.66
N TYR A 158 4.73 -8.39 8.26
CA TYR A 158 3.56 -8.37 9.15
C TYR A 158 3.02 -9.75 9.49
N PHE A 159 3.21 -10.75 8.63
CA PHE A 159 2.56 -12.05 8.79
C PHE A 159 3.56 -13.12 9.20
N LYS A 160 4.70 -13.23 8.50
CA LYS A 160 5.79 -14.14 8.86
C LYS A 160 6.40 -13.82 10.23
N SER A 161 6.43 -12.55 10.59
CA SER A 161 6.92 -12.04 11.88
C SER A 161 5.90 -12.17 13.03
N GLY A 162 4.67 -12.61 12.75
CA GLY A 162 3.61 -12.76 13.75
C GLY A 162 3.03 -11.43 14.26
N VAL A 163 3.12 -10.34 13.50
CA VAL A 163 2.50 -9.04 13.87
C VAL A 163 0.98 -9.10 13.72
N VAL A 164 0.51 -9.76 12.66
CA VAL A 164 -0.91 -10.00 12.35
C VAL A 164 -1.08 -11.45 11.91
N ALA A 165 -2.18 -12.09 12.31
CA ALA A 165 -2.52 -13.42 11.81
C ALA A 165 -2.91 -13.34 10.32
N PRO A 166 -2.38 -14.20 9.44
CA PRO A 166 -2.79 -14.23 8.04
C PRO A 166 -4.25 -14.71 7.91
N ASN A 167 -4.95 -14.19 6.90
CA ASN A 167 -6.27 -14.66 6.49
C ASN A 167 -6.20 -15.30 5.09
N GLU A 168 -7.32 -15.85 4.62
CA GLU A 168 -7.39 -16.59 3.35
C GLU A 168 -6.96 -15.79 2.10
N TYR A 169 -6.98 -14.46 2.17
CA TYR A 169 -6.61 -13.58 1.05
C TYR A 169 -5.16 -13.08 1.12
N VAL A 170 -4.48 -13.28 2.25
CA VAL A 170 -3.08 -12.93 2.44
C VAL A 170 -2.25 -14.21 2.36
N VAL A 171 -1.84 -14.54 1.13
CA VAL A 171 -0.98 -15.70 0.85
C VAL A 171 0.49 -15.27 0.69
N ASP A 172 1.41 -16.14 1.11
CA ASP A 172 2.84 -15.98 0.86
C ASP A 172 3.13 -16.09 -0.65
N PRO A 173 3.65 -15.05 -1.31
CA PRO A 173 4.00 -15.12 -2.72
C PRO A 173 5.15 -16.08 -3.05
N GLY A 174 5.91 -16.54 -2.04
CA GLY A 174 7.01 -17.50 -2.17
C GLY A 174 8.29 -16.93 -2.78
N ILE A 175 8.54 -15.64 -2.59
CA ILE A 175 9.73 -14.93 -3.10
C ILE A 175 10.72 -14.73 -1.95
N ASP A 176 11.98 -15.16 -2.11
CA ASP A 176 13.03 -14.81 -1.16
C ASP A 176 13.64 -13.44 -1.52
N LEU A 177 13.07 -12.37 -0.96
CA LEU A 177 13.57 -11.00 -1.18
C LEU A 177 14.97 -10.80 -0.62
N LYS A 178 15.34 -11.50 0.46
CA LYS A 178 16.65 -11.34 1.09
C LYS A 178 17.75 -12.01 0.25
N ALA A 179 17.47 -13.17 -0.33
CA ALA A 179 18.39 -13.80 -1.27
C ALA A 179 18.54 -12.98 -2.56
N ARG A 180 17.43 -12.42 -3.06
CA ARG A 180 17.43 -11.69 -4.34
C ARG A 180 17.96 -10.26 -4.24
N PHE A 181 17.65 -9.57 -3.16
CA PHE A 181 18.02 -8.18 -2.90
C PHE A 181 18.66 -8.07 -1.50
N PRO A 182 19.87 -8.62 -1.30
CA PRO A 182 20.48 -8.75 0.03
C PRO A 182 20.72 -7.43 0.75
N ASP A 183 20.91 -6.35 -0.01
CA ASP A 183 21.15 -5.01 0.53
C ASP A 183 19.87 -4.24 0.82
N TRP A 184 18.72 -4.71 0.34
CA TRP A 184 17.45 -4.03 0.59
C TRP A 184 17.05 -4.17 2.05
N LYS A 185 16.65 -3.04 2.64
CA LYS A 185 16.09 -2.97 3.99
C LYS A 185 14.78 -2.20 3.92
N PRO A 186 13.68 -2.71 4.53
CA PRO A 186 12.44 -1.98 4.63
C PRO A 186 12.62 -0.63 5.34
N VAL A 187 12.00 0.41 4.81
CA VAL A 187 11.94 1.73 5.46
C VAL A 187 10.59 1.84 6.16
N PHE A 188 10.61 2.21 7.44
CA PHE A 188 9.40 2.33 8.26
C PHE A 188 9.12 3.78 8.65
N THR A 189 7.84 4.07 8.94
CA THR A 189 7.46 5.24 9.73
C THR A 189 8.20 5.19 11.06
N GLU A 190 8.69 6.33 11.56
CA GLU A 190 9.37 6.37 12.86
C GLU A 190 8.47 5.83 13.98
N ASN A 191 9.08 5.12 14.93
CA ASN A 191 8.38 4.65 16.12
C ASN A 191 7.93 5.87 16.94
N LYS A 192 6.80 5.79 17.64
CA LYS A 192 6.13 6.90 18.39
C LYS A 192 6.99 7.60 19.48
N THR A 193 8.30 7.40 19.51
CA THR A 193 9.19 7.79 20.60
C THR A 193 10.12 8.96 20.29
N VAL A 194 9.86 9.79 19.28
CA VAL A 194 10.65 11.03 19.05
C VAL A 194 9.78 12.19 18.58
N PHE A 195 8.89 12.69 19.44
CA PHE A 195 8.47 14.11 19.45
C PHE A 195 8.06 14.51 20.86
N LYS A 196 8.96 14.29 21.83
CA LYS A 196 9.10 15.17 22.98
C LYS A 196 10.44 15.86 22.78
N ASP A 197 10.48 17.17 22.96
CA ASP A 197 11.66 18.02 22.86
C ASP A 197 11.96 18.61 21.46
N VAL A 198 10.97 19.32 20.91
CA VAL A 198 11.26 20.64 20.32
C VAL A 198 10.09 21.57 20.68
N ALA A 199 10.26 22.27 21.80
CA ALA A 199 9.57 23.52 22.10
C ALA A 199 10.63 24.63 22.13
#